data_AF-A0A972T0D9-F1
#
_entry.id   AF-A0A972T0D9-F1
#
_cell.length_a   1.000
_cell.length_b   1.000
_cell.length_c   1.000
_cell.angle_alpha   90.00
_cell.angle_beta   90.00
_cell.angle_gamma   90.00
#
_symmetry.space_group_name_H-M   'P 1'
#
loop_
_entity.id
_entity.type
_entity.pdbx_description
1 polymer ?
#
loop_
_entity_poly.entity_id
_entity_poly.type
_entity_poly.pdbx_seq_one_letter_code
_entity_poly.pdbx_strand_id
1 'polypeptide(L)'
;MTGGTSAKEVCLDLGKKNIEALKLLLKEYEGGENLYQIKVIIEKDNTQIELDNVESLFLVNIITAMKLTIQGGAWSEVGKKTEKGLLYAIFRLLKIPEDNYILIFDEMKKKGLVENREIDAIVFSKHKEPITVELKLLGIGNPEIGDEALARKVSLFLIDRLTEMMKEESEKIGVKVIEFRQDNPLMEIYKFFASKNVDCSQPENMSSEELEAEIDGIIQEWREEKEALTVIKKLKEWTK
;
A
#
# COMPACT_ATOMS: atom_id res chain seq x y z
N MET A 1 17.87 -16.33 -21.92
CA MET A 1 16.81 -15.97 -20.94
C MET A 1 17.44 -16.03 -19.56
N THR A 2 17.64 -14.87 -18.92
CA THR A 2 18.39 -14.72 -17.64
C THR A 2 17.61 -13.91 -16.60
N GLY A 3 16.29 -13.79 -16.75
CA GLY A 3 15.44 -13.23 -15.70
C GLY A 3 15.23 -14.28 -14.60
N GLY A 4 15.50 -13.93 -13.33
CA GLY A 4 15.19 -14.79 -12.18
C GLY A 4 16.29 -14.96 -11.13
N THR A 5 17.42 -14.25 -11.22
CA THR A 5 18.48 -14.32 -10.20
C THR A 5 18.88 -12.94 -9.68
N SER A 6 19.18 -12.85 -8.39
CA SER A 6 19.68 -11.66 -7.69
C SER A 6 21.19 -11.70 -7.48
N ALA A 7 21.90 -12.63 -8.12
CA ALA A 7 23.35 -12.70 -8.07
C ALA A 7 23.97 -11.39 -8.59
N LYS A 8 24.87 -10.80 -7.77
CA LYS A 8 25.45 -9.47 -8.01
C LYS A 8 26.05 -9.34 -9.41
N GLU A 9 26.80 -10.34 -9.84
CA GLU A 9 27.50 -10.36 -11.13
C GLU A 9 26.52 -10.33 -12.30
N VAL A 10 25.42 -11.07 -12.18
CA VAL A 10 24.36 -11.14 -13.21
C VAL A 10 23.57 -9.83 -13.26
N CYS A 11 23.21 -9.27 -12.10
CA CYS A 11 22.55 -7.97 -12.03
C CYS A 11 23.42 -6.85 -12.61
N LEU A 12 24.73 -6.87 -12.35
CA LEU A 12 25.68 -5.90 -12.92
C LEU A 12 25.82 -6.04 -14.43
N ASP A 13 25.91 -7.26 -14.96
CA ASP A 13 25.99 -7.51 -16.41
C ASP A 13 24.71 -7.09 -17.14
N LEU A 14 23.54 -7.43 -16.59
CA LEU A 14 22.24 -7.00 -17.12
C LEU A 14 22.08 -5.47 -17.04
N GLY A 15 22.50 -4.87 -15.93
CA GLY A 15 22.50 -3.42 -15.77
C GLY A 15 23.35 -2.72 -16.83
N LYS A 16 24.56 -3.23 -17.11
CA LYS A 16 25.43 -2.72 -18.17
C LYS A 16 24.78 -2.85 -19.56
N LYS A 17 24.19 -4.02 -19.87
CA LYS A 17 23.50 -4.25 -21.16
C LYS A 17 22.30 -3.32 -21.35
N ASN A 18 21.52 -3.10 -20.29
CA ASN A 18 20.40 -2.16 -20.33
C ASN A 18 20.87 -0.71 -20.54
N ILE A 19 21.97 -0.30 -19.90
CA ILE A 19 22.58 1.02 -20.11
C ILE A 19 23.00 1.17 -21.58
N GLU A 20 23.69 0.19 -22.15
CA GLU A 20 24.09 0.25 -23.56
C GLU A 20 22.90 0.28 -24.52
N ALA A 21 21.84 -0.49 -24.26
CA ALA A 21 20.61 -0.44 -25.05
C ALA A 21 19.92 0.93 -24.97
N LEU A 22 19.84 1.52 -23.78
CA LEU A 22 19.25 2.85 -23.61
C LEU A 22 20.11 3.94 -24.28
N LYS A 23 21.45 3.83 -24.24
CA LYS A 23 22.35 4.75 -24.96
C LYS A 23 22.08 4.72 -26.47
N LEU A 24 21.88 3.54 -27.04
CA LEU A 24 21.59 3.39 -28.48
C LEU A 24 20.26 4.07 -28.84
N LEU A 25 19.19 3.81 -28.07
CA LEU A 25 17.88 4.44 -28.28
C LEU A 25 17.93 5.96 -28.18
N LEU A 26 18.73 6.50 -27.27
CA LEU A 26 18.85 7.95 -27.07
C LEU A 26 19.69 8.61 -28.17
N LYS A 27 20.74 7.95 -28.66
CA LYS A 27 21.51 8.42 -29.82
C LYS A 27 20.68 8.48 -31.11
N GLU A 28 19.76 7.54 -31.29
CA GLU A 28 18.78 7.60 -32.39
C GLU A 28 17.84 8.79 -32.25
N TYR A 29 17.55 9.23 -31.02
CA TYR A 29 16.66 10.35 -30.71
C TYR A 29 17.33 11.74 -30.89
N GLU A 30 18.65 11.84 -30.73
CA GLU A 30 19.44 13.07 -30.96
C GLU A 30 19.42 13.54 -32.43
N GLY A 31 18.96 12.71 -33.37
CA GLY A 31 18.81 13.07 -34.80
C GLY A 31 17.59 13.96 -35.11
N GLY A 32 16.73 14.26 -34.14
CA GLY A 32 15.54 15.11 -34.33
C GLY A 32 15.84 16.60 -34.08
N GLU A 33 15.52 17.46 -35.05
CA GLU A 33 15.65 18.92 -34.88
C GLU A 33 14.68 19.44 -33.80
N ASN A 34 15.17 20.31 -32.89
CA ASN A 34 14.44 21.05 -31.84
C ASN A 34 14.13 20.35 -30.49
N LEU A 35 15.00 19.50 -29.96
CA LEU A 35 14.85 18.96 -28.59
C LEU A 35 15.57 19.82 -27.53
N TYR A 36 14.93 20.02 -26.37
CA TYR A 36 15.58 20.63 -25.21
C TYR A 36 16.67 19.71 -24.65
N GLN A 37 17.88 20.23 -24.47
CA GLN A 37 19.01 19.50 -23.89
C GLN A 37 19.10 19.77 -22.38
N ILE A 38 19.30 18.71 -21.61
CA ILE A 38 19.56 18.80 -20.17
C ILE A 38 21.07 18.70 -19.98
N LYS A 39 21.66 19.71 -19.35
CA LYS A 39 23.08 19.77 -19.02
C LYS A 39 23.25 19.63 -17.51
N VAL A 40 24.02 18.64 -17.06
CA VAL A 40 24.35 18.45 -15.64
C VAL A 40 25.81 18.75 -15.37
N ILE A 41 26.06 19.58 -14.37
CA ILE A 41 27.39 19.91 -13.86
C ILE A 41 27.44 19.46 -12.41
N ILE A 42 28.47 18.67 -12.06
CA ILE A 42 28.69 18.19 -10.70
C ILE A 42 29.90 18.91 -10.13
N GLU A 43 29.69 19.66 -9.05
CA GLU A 43 30.75 20.39 -8.35
C GLU A 43 30.98 19.79 -6.96
N LYS A 44 32.25 19.57 -6.63
CA LYS A 44 32.69 19.21 -5.28
C LYS A 44 34.04 19.87 -4.99
N ASP A 45 34.07 20.70 -3.95
CA ASP A 45 35.23 21.50 -3.59
C ASP A 45 35.73 22.32 -4.80
N ASN A 46 36.99 22.14 -5.24
CA ASN A 46 37.54 22.80 -6.42
C ASN A 46 37.47 21.94 -7.70
N THR A 47 36.68 20.86 -7.70
CA THR A 47 36.54 19.97 -8.86
C THR A 47 35.17 20.13 -9.47
N GLN A 48 35.14 20.38 -10.77
CA GLN A 48 33.93 20.46 -11.58
C GLN A 48 34.01 19.40 -12.69
N ILE A 49 32.95 18.61 -12.82
CA ILE A 49 32.79 17.64 -13.90
C ILE A 49 31.51 18.01 -14.66
N GLU A 50 31.65 18.21 -15.96
CA GLU A 50 30.54 18.41 -16.87
C GLU A 50 30.22 17.08 -17.55
N LEU A 51 28.97 16.65 -17.47
CA LEU A 51 28.48 15.47 -18.16
C LEU A 51 28.05 15.81 -19.58
N ASP A 52 28.23 14.88 -20.51
CA ASP A 52 27.66 15.01 -21.84
C ASP A 52 26.12 14.88 -21.83
N ASN A 53 25.47 15.09 -22.99
CA ASN A 53 24.01 15.06 -23.09
C ASN A 53 23.42 13.69 -22.71
N VAL A 54 24.09 12.60 -23.12
CA VAL A 54 23.66 11.24 -22.86
C VAL A 54 23.84 10.94 -21.37
N GLU A 55 25.02 11.20 -20.82
CA GLU A 55 25.36 11.03 -19.40
C GLU A 55 24.41 11.84 -18.49
N SER A 56 24.09 13.08 -18.86
CA SER A 56 23.14 13.93 -18.16
C SER A 56 21.74 13.29 -18.11
N LEU A 57 21.26 12.74 -19.23
CA LEU A 57 19.96 12.08 -19.30
C LEU A 57 19.93 10.78 -18.48
N PHE A 58 21.02 10.01 -18.50
CA PHE A 58 21.18 8.83 -17.64
C PHE A 58 21.09 9.19 -16.16
N LEU A 59 21.81 10.22 -15.74
CA LEU A 59 21.82 10.64 -14.35
C LEU A 59 20.42 11.09 -13.91
N VAL A 60 19.71 11.86 -14.73
CA VAL A 60 18.32 12.27 -14.45
C VAL A 60 17.39 11.06 -14.33
N ASN A 61 17.51 10.08 -15.24
CA ASN A 61 16.69 8.86 -15.19
C ASN A 61 16.99 8.04 -13.93
N ILE A 62 18.26 7.89 -13.57
CA ILE A 62 18.69 7.20 -12.34
C ILE A 62 18.13 7.91 -11.10
N ILE A 63 18.27 9.24 -11.00
CA ILE A 63 17.73 10.03 -9.89
C ILE A 63 16.21 9.88 -9.82
N THR A 64 15.52 9.87 -10.97
CA THR A 64 14.07 9.71 -11.03
C THR A 64 13.65 8.32 -10.56
N ALA A 65 14.33 7.27 -10.99
CA ALA A 65 14.10 5.91 -10.52
C ALA A 65 14.38 5.76 -9.01
N MET A 66 15.51 6.31 -8.52
CA MET A 66 15.83 6.34 -7.09
C MET A 66 14.77 7.09 -6.29
N LYS A 67 14.32 8.25 -6.78
CA LYS A 67 13.22 9.01 -6.19
C LYS A 67 11.97 8.16 -6.11
N LEU A 68 11.57 7.47 -7.18
CA LEU A 68 10.41 6.59 -7.19
C LEU A 68 10.55 5.42 -6.22
N THR A 69 11.75 4.84 -6.03
CA THR A 69 11.99 3.78 -5.04
C THR A 69 11.92 4.30 -3.60
N ILE A 70 12.55 5.44 -3.31
CA ILE A 70 12.51 6.08 -1.99
C ILE A 70 11.07 6.49 -1.65
N GLN A 71 10.39 7.08 -2.63
CA GLN A 71 8.97 7.39 -2.53
C GLN A 71 8.16 6.10 -2.33
N GLY A 72 8.37 5.05 -3.11
CA GLY A 72 7.64 3.78 -2.98
C GLY A 72 7.77 3.17 -1.58
N GLY A 73 8.99 3.12 -1.03
CA GLY A 73 9.22 2.62 0.33
C GLY A 73 8.60 3.50 1.42
N ALA A 74 8.80 4.81 1.34
CA ALA A 74 8.24 5.76 2.30
C ALA A 74 6.70 5.84 2.23
N TRP A 75 6.13 5.86 1.02
CA TRP A 75 4.68 5.82 0.80
C TRP A 75 4.07 4.48 1.16
N SER A 76 4.81 3.36 1.05
CA SER A 76 4.34 2.07 1.56
C SER A 76 4.23 2.07 3.09
N GLU A 77 5.22 2.64 3.80
CA GLU A 77 5.17 2.73 5.26
C GLU A 77 4.10 3.71 5.75
N VAL A 78 3.99 4.88 5.12
CA VAL A 78 2.92 5.85 5.41
C VAL A 78 1.56 5.25 5.06
N GLY A 79 1.46 4.60 3.89
CA GLY A 79 0.28 3.87 3.43
C GLY A 79 -0.19 2.86 4.47
N LYS A 80 0.68 1.94 4.93
CA LYS A 80 0.34 0.95 5.95
C LYS A 80 -0.17 1.57 7.27
N LYS A 81 0.36 2.73 7.68
CA LYS A 81 -0.14 3.44 8.87
C LYS A 81 -1.53 4.03 8.64
N THR A 82 -1.75 4.63 7.48
CA THR A 82 -3.04 5.21 7.06
C THR A 82 -4.10 4.12 6.85
N GLU A 83 -3.77 3.02 6.17
CA GLU A 83 -4.66 1.88 5.90
C GLU A 83 -5.20 1.27 7.20
N LYS A 84 -4.33 1.09 8.21
CA LYS A 84 -4.76 0.59 9.53
C LYS A 84 -5.65 1.59 10.28
N GLY A 85 -5.34 2.88 10.22
CA GLY A 85 -6.19 3.91 10.82
C GLY A 85 -7.57 3.97 10.16
N LEU A 86 -7.63 3.80 8.84
CA LEU A 86 -8.88 3.75 8.09
C LEU A 86 -9.71 2.51 8.45
N LEU A 87 -9.09 1.32 8.55
CA LEU A 87 -9.79 0.11 9.01
C LEU A 87 -10.36 0.30 10.41
N TYR A 88 -9.58 0.87 11.33
CA TYR A 88 -10.04 1.19 12.68
C TYR A 88 -11.26 2.13 12.66
N ALA A 89 -11.18 3.23 11.90
CA ALA A 89 -12.28 4.17 11.74
C ALA A 89 -13.54 3.50 11.18
N ILE A 90 -13.41 2.70 10.12
CA ILE A 90 -14.53 1.93 9.54
C ILE A 90 -15.16 1.02 10.59
N PHE A 91 -14.36 0.26 11.35
CA PHE A 91 -14.89 -0.67 12.34
C PHE A 91 -15.60 0.05 13.49
N ARG A 92 -15.08 1.20 13.92
CA ARG A 92 -15.69 2.04 14.95
C ARG A 92 -16.99 2.70 14.46
N LEU A 93 -17.02 3.23 13.24
CA LEU A 93 -18.24 3.77 12.62
C LEU A 93 -19.34 2.70 12.45
N LEU A 94 -18.94 1.46 12.21
CA LEU A 94 -19.83 0.30 12.16
C LEU A 94 -20.09 -0.33 13.54
N LYS A 95 -19.57 0.27 14.62
CA LYS A 95 -19.71 -0.20 16.00
C LYS A 95 -19.39 -1.69 16.17
N ILE A 96 -18.36 -2.17 15.47
CA ILE A 96 -17.84 -3.52 15.67
C ILE A 96 -17.13 -3.56 17.03
N PRO A 97 -17.50 -4.48 17.95
CA PRO A 97 -16.81 -4.59 19.22
C PRO A 97 -15.31 -4.84 19.04
N GLU A 98 -14.47 -4.20 19.86
CA GLU A 98 -13.00 -4.29 19.73
C GLU A 98 -12.49 -5.71 19.90
N ASP A 99 -13.12 -6.50 20.76
CA ASP A 99 -12.84 -7.94 20.94
C ASP A 99 -13.21 -8.82 19.72
N ASN A 100 -13.87 -8.23 18.72
CA ASN A 100 -14.29 -8.90 17.50
C ASN A 100 -13.43 -8.52 16.29
N TYR A 101 -12.31 -7.80 16.45
CA TYR A 101 -11.35 -7.65 15.37
C TYR A 101 -9.90 -7.57 15.85
N ILE A 102 -8.97 -7.79 14.93
CA ILE A 102 -7.52 -7.64 15.15
C ILE A 102 -6.95 -6.85 13.97
N LEU A 103 -6.18 -5.79 14.26
CA LEU A 103 -5.49 -4.96 13.26
C LEU A 103 -3.96 -5.16 13.27
N ILE A 104 -3.44 -5.86 14.28
CA ILE A 104 -2.01 -6.04 14.50
C ILE A 104 -1.61 -7.43 14.01
N PHE A 105 -0.85 -7.48 12.92
CA PHE A 105 -0.37 -8.72 12.32
C PHE A 105 0.38 -9.65 13.30
N ASP A 106 1.26 -9.10 14.15
CA ASP A 106 1.97 -9.88 15.17
C ASP A 106 1.02 -10.59 16.15
N GLU A 107 -0.13 -9.97 16.45
CA GLU A 107 -1.16 -10.57 17.30
C GLU A 107 -1.90 -11.68 16.56
N MET A 108 -2.25 -11.46 15.28
CA MET A 108 -2.85 -12.50 14.44
C MET A 108 -1.95 -13.73 14.35
N LYS A 109 -0.65 -13.52 14.16
CA LYS A 109 0.35 -14.59 14.07
C LYS A 109 0.50 -15.34 15.39
N LYS A 110 0.54 -14.64 16.53
CA LYS A 110 0.57 -15.27 17.86
C LYS A 110 -0.67 -16.12 18.13
N LYS A 111 -1.83 -15.70 17.62
CA LYS A 111 -3.10 -16.45 17.72
C LYS A 111 -3.22 -17.57 16.68
N GLY A 112 -2.23 -17.77 15.81
CA GLY A 112 -2.24 -18.80 14.76
C GLY A 112 -3.28 -18.58 13.66
N LEU A 113 -3.77 -17.35 13.51
CA LEU A 113 -4.82 -17.00 12.53
C LEU A 113 -4.25 -16.77 11.13
N VAL A 114 -2.94 -16.49 11.07
CA VAL A 114 -2.18 -16.24 9.85
C VAL A 114 -0.79 -16.86 9.99
N GLU A 115 -0.24 -17.35 8.88
CA GLU A 115 1.11 -17.90 8.84
C GLU A 115 2.15 -16.77 8.67
N ASN A 116 2.82 -16.71 7.51
CA ASN A 116 3.77 -15.66 7.14
C ASN A 116 3.17 -14.62 6.18
N ARG A 117 1.84 -14.66 5.97
CA ARG A 117 1.15 -13.77 5.04
C ARG A 117 0.55 -12.59 5.78
N GLU A 118 1.01 -11.38 5.46
CA GLU A 118 0.54 -10.15 6.10
C GLU A 118 -0.88 -9.80 5.60
N ILE A 119 -1.86 -9.96 6.50
CA ILE A 119 -3.26 -9.53 6.32
C ILE A 119 -3.46 -8.27 7.15
N ASP A 120 -4.20 -7.28 6.61
CA ASP A 120 -4.36 -5.98 7.25
C ASP A 120 -5.30 -6.04 8.47
N ALA A 121 -6.38 -6.83 8.39
CA ALA A 121 -7.30 -7.06 9.50
C ALA A 121 -7.98 -8.44 9.48
N ILE A 122 -8.39 -8.89 10.66
CA ILE A 122 -9.31 -10.02 10.84
C ILE A 122 -10.49 -9.52 11.66
N VAL A 123 -11.71 -9.78 11.17
CA VAL A 123 -12.96 -9.52 11.89
C VAL A 123 -13.60 -10.86 12.22
N PHE A 124 -14.21 -11.00 13.39
CA PHE A 124 -14.86 -12.23 13.82
C PHE A 124 -16.38 -12.13 13.72
N SER A 125 -17.00 -13.18 13.18
CA SER A 125 -18.45 -13.34 13.29
C SER A 125 -18.87 -13.57 14.75
N LYS A 126 -20.17 -13.52 15.02
CA LYS A 126 -20.76 -13.91 16.32
C LYS A 126 -20.41 -15.34 16.73
N HIS A 127 -20.08 -16.20 15.76
CA HIS A 127 -19.63 -17.58 15.97
C HIS A 127 -18.10 -17.72 16.01
N LYS A 128 -17.36 -16.61 16.06
CA LYS A 128 -15.89 -16.54 16.07
C LYS A 128 -15.23 -17.12 14.82
N GLU A 129 -15.93 -17.12 13.69
CA GLU A 129 -15.32 -17.41 12.40
C GLU A 129 -14.50 -16.21 11.92
N PRO A 130 -13.23 -16.40 11.49
CA PRO A 130 -12.38 -15.32 11.04
C PRO A 130 -12.74 -14.88 9.61
N ILE A 131 -12.89 -13.58 9.42
CA ILE A 131 -13.14 -12.91 8.15
C ILE A 131 -11.93 -12.03 7.86
N THR A 132 -11.19 -12.37 6.81
CA THR A 132 -9.96 -11.66 6.43
C THR A 132 -10.29 -10.42 5.61
N VAL A 133 -9.71 -9.29 5.99
CA VAL A 133 -9.90 -8.00 5.34
C VAL A 133 -8.55 -7.44 4.92
N GLU A 134 -8.47 -7.01 3.67
CA GLU A 134 -7.32 -6.33 3.09
C GLU A 134 -7.74 -4.95 2.61
N LEU A 135 -6.88 -3.95 2.81
CA LEU A 135 -7.13 -2.59 2.38
C LEU A 135 -5.92 -2.06 1.62
N LYS A 136 -6.15 -1.51 0.42
CA LYS A 136 -5.10 -0.84 -0.36
C LYS A 136 -5.59 0.50 -0.90
N LEU A 137 -4.93 1.59 -0.51
CA LEU A 137 -5.34 2.95 -0.93
C LEU A 137 -4.80 3.37 -2.31
N LEU A 138 -3.90 2.60 -2.90
CA LEU A 138 -3.31 2.91 -4.19
C LEU A 138 -4.19 2.36 -5.33
N GLY A 139 -4.95 3.24 -5.97
CA GLY A 139 -5.82 2.93 -7.11
C GLY A 139 -5.11 2.90 -8.48
N ILE A 140 -5.90 2.69 -9.55
CA ILE A 140 -5.51 2.51 -10.97
C ILE A 140 -4.14 3.13 -11.33
N GLY A 141 -3.15 2.25 -11.53
CA GLY A 141 -1.77 2.64 -11.86
C GLY A 141 -0.72 1.67 -11.33
N ASN A 142 -1.08 0.83 -10.35
CA ASN A 142 -0.24 -0.24 -9.84
C ASN A 142 -0.99 -1.58 -9.84
N PRO A 143 -1.12 -2.25 -11.00
CA PRO A 143 -1.85 -3.53 -11.10
C PRO A 143 -1.30 -4.62 -10.18
N GLU A 144 0.00 -4.58 -9.84
CA GLU A 144 0.61 -5.57 -8.94
C GLU A 144 -0.01 -5.57 -7.54
N ILE A 145 -0.51 -4.41 -7.06
CA ILE A 145 -1.17 -4.31 -5.75
C ILE A 145 -2.50 -5.07 -5.74
N GLY A 146 -3.25 -4.99 -6.83
CA GLY A 146 -4.50 -5.75 -6.95
C GLY A 146 -4.22 -7.24 -7.08
N ASP A 147 -3.26 -7.63 -7.91
CA ASP A 147 -2.89 -9.04 -8.09
C ASP A 147 -2.42 -9.68 -6.77
N GLU A 148 -1.65 -8.95 -5.97
CA GLU A 148 -1.19 -9.40 -4.66
C GLU A 148 -2.35 -9.64 -3.69
N ALA A 149 -3.30 -8.70 -3.60
CA ALA A 149 -4.47 -8.85 -2.74
C ALA A 149 -5.39 -10.01 -3.19
N LEU A 150 -5.57 -10.19 -4.50
CA LEU A 150 -6.39 -11.27 -5.05
C LEU A 150 -5.73 -12.65 -4.88
N ALA A 151 -4.41 -12.74 -5.04
CA ALA A 151 -3.66 -13.97 -4.78
C ALA A 151 -3.80 -14.45 -3.32
N ARG A 152 -4.06 -13.52 -2.39
CA ARG A 152 -4.25 -13.82 -0.95
C ARG A 152 -5.63 -14.42 -0.63
N LYS A 153 -6.60 -14.34 -1.54
CA LYS A 153 -7.97 -14.88 -1.39
C LYS A 153 -8.64 -14.44 -0.08
N VAL A 154 -8.53 -13.15 0.23
CA VAL A 154 -9.19 -12.56 1.41
C VAL A 154 -10.71 -12.57 1.27
N SER A 155 -11.43 -12.47 2.39
CA SER A 155 -12.89 -12.43 2.34
C SER A 155 -13.41 -11.09 1.80
N LEU A 156 -12.75 -9.99 2.17
CA LEU A 156 -13.08 -8.64 1.77
C LEU A 156 -11.82 -7.88 1.36
N PHE A 157 -11.87 -7.26 0.18
CA PHE A 157 -10.83 -6.38 -0.32
C PHE A 157 -11.38 -4.96 -0.51
N LEU A 158 -10.85 -4.01 0.25
CA LEU A 158 -11.18 -2.60 0.21
C LEU A 158 -10.13 -1.84 -0.58
N ILE A 159 -10.55 -1.06 -1.58
CA ILE A 159 -9.60 -0.37 -2.46
C ILE A 159 -10.12 0.97 -2.94
N ASP A 160 -9.24 1.91 -3.30
CA ASP A 160 -9.64 3.18 -3.90
C ASP A 160 -10.39 2.96 -5.23
N ARG A 161 -9.74 2.25 -6.17
CA ARG A 161 -10.34 1.91 -7.47
C ARG A 161 -9.66 0.71 -8.13
N LEU A 162 -10.44 -0.17 -8.74
CA LEU A 162 -9.99 -1.37 -9.45
C LEU A 162 -10.56 -1.39 -10.90
N THR A 163 -9.91 -2.13 -11.81
CA THR A 163 -10.46 -2.30 -13.17
C THR A 163 -11.63 -3.29 -13.16
N GLU A 164 -12.57 -3.17 -14.10
CA GLU A 164 -13.71 -4.11 -14.22
C GLU A 164 -13.25 -5.56 -14.37
N MET A 165 -12.25 -5.80 -15.21
CA MET A 165 -11.66 -7.14 -15.40
C MET A 165 -11.18 -7.75 -14.08
N MET A 166 -10.45 -6.96 -13.27
CA MET A 166 -9.97 -7.45 -11.97
C MET A 166 -11.12 -7.69 -10.99
N LYS A 167 -12.18 -6.88 -11.01
CA LYS A 167 -13.38 -7.12 -10.18
C LYS A 167 -14.07 -8.43 -10.55
N GLU A 168 -14.22 -8.72 -11.84
CA GLU A 168 -14.77 -10.00 -12.32
C GLU A 168 -13.89 -11.19 -11.89
N GLU A 169 -12.57 -11.07 -11.99
CA GLU A 169 -11.65 -12.13 -11.53
C GLU A 169 -11.72 -12.32 -10.00
N SER A 170 -11.86 -11.23 -9.24
CA SER A 170 -12.03 -11.26 -7.79
C SER A 170 -13.27 -12.06 -7.38
N GLU A 171 -14.38 -11.82 -8.08
CA GLU A 171 -15.65 -12.50 -7.83
C GLU A 171 -15.56 -13.99 -8.12
N LYS A 172 -14.88 -14.40 -9.20
CA LYS A 172 -14.65 -15.81 -9.56
C LYS A 172 -13.88 -16.58 -8.47
N ILE A 173 -12.99 -15.91 -7.75
CA ILE A 173 -12.21 -16.52 -6.65
C ILE A 173 -12.85 -16.33 -5.27
N GLY A 174 -14.04 -15.71 -5.21
CA GLY A 174 -14.81 -15.55 -3.97
C GLY A 174 -14.39 -14.37 -3.09
N VAL A 175 -13.62 -13.41 -3.63
CA VAL A 175 -13.20 -12.19 -2.91
C VAL A 175 -14.23 -11.10 -3.14
N LYS A 176 -14.85 -10.58 -2.08
CA LYS A 176 -15.72 -9.39 -2.20
C LYS A 176 -14.85 -8.15 -2.33
N VAL A 177 -14.99 -7.41 -3.43
CA VAL A 177 -14.34 -6.11 -3.62
C VAL A 177 -15.32 -4.98 -3.33
N ILE A 178 -14.87 -3.96 -2.60
CA ILE A 178 -15.60 -2.70 -2.38
C ILE A 178 -14.66 -1.55 -2.68
N GLU A 179 -15.06 -0.67 -3.59
CA GLU A 179 -14.30 0.51 -3.99
C GLU A 179 -14.72 1.72 -3.14
N PHE A 180 -13.77 2.53 -2.65
CA PHE A 180 -14.11 3.75 -1.90
C PHE A 180 -14.76 4.83 -2.75
N ARG A 181 -14.55 4.80 -4.07
CA ARG A 181 -15.15 5.76 -5.02
C ARG A 181 -16.54 5.37 -5.52
N GLN A 182 -17.08 4.23 -5.07
CA GLN A 182 -18.44 3.84 -5.43
C GLN A 182 -19.46 4.55 -4.53
N ASP A 183 -20.75 4.44 -4.85
CA ASP A 183 -21.80 5.01 -4.01
C ASP A 183 -21.92 4.25 -2.67
N ASN A 184 -21.94 5.00 -1.57
CA ASN A 184 -22.15 4.50 -0.20
C ASN A 184 -21.26 3.30 0.20
N PRO A 185 -19.92 3.40 0.08
CA PRO A 185 -19.02 2.28 0.33
C PRO A 185 -19.13 1.73 1.76
N LEU A 186 -19.29 2.61 2.76
CA LEU A 186 -19.44 2.22 4.16
C LEU A 186 -20.71 1.36 4.39
N MET A 187 -21.79 1.65 3.67
CA MET A 187 -23.03 0.86 3.71
C MET A 187 -22.83 -0.53 3.10
N GLU A 188 -22.06 -0.63 2.00
CA GLU A 188 -21.74 -1.92 1.38
C GLU A 188 -20.82 -2.77 2.28
N ILE A 189 -19.88 -2.14 2.99
CA ILE A 189 -19.04 -2.80 4.00
C ILE A 189 -19.93 -3.35 5.13
N TYR A 190 -20.87 -2.54 5.63
CA TYR A 190 -21.85 -2.98 6.63
C TYR A 190 -22.65 -4.20 6.14
N LYS A 191 -23.24 -4.14 4.94
CA LYS A 191 -24.02 -5.25 4.37
C LYS A 191 -23.19 -6.53 4.27
N PHE A 192 -21.93 -6.41 3.85
CA PHE A 192 -21.03 -7.55 3.80
C PHE A 192 -20.83 -8.17 5.19
N PHE A 193 -20.46 -7.37 6.20
CA PHE A 193 -20.26 -7.86 7.56
C PHE A 193 -21.53 -8.44 8.19
N ALA A 194 -22.68 -7.79 7.98
CA ALA A 194 -23.97 -8.30 8.40
C ALA A 194 -24.29 -9.66 7.75
N SER A 195 -24.00 -9.83 6.46
CA SER A 195 -24.18 -11.11 5.75
C SER A 195 -23.29 -12.24 6.29
N LYS A 196 -22.19 -11.89 6.97
CA LYS A 196 -21.26 -12.82 7.63
C LYS A 196 -21.52 -12.98 9.12
N ASN A 197 -22.67 -12.52 9.61
CA ASN A 197 -23.04 -12.55 11.02
C ASN A 197 -22.02 -11.87 11.95
N VAL A 198 -21.38 -10.80 11.49
CA VAL A 198 -20.56 -9.92 12.36
C VAL A 198 -21.48 -9.10 13.24
N ASP A 199 -21.06 -8.83 14.47
CA ASP A 199 -21.75 -7.89 15.34
C ASP A 199 -21.37 -6.46 14.94
N CYS A 200 -22.23 -5.83 14.14
CA CYS A 200 -22.03 -4.48 13.60
C CYS A 200 -23.37 -3.74 13.49
N SER A 201 -23.32 -2.42 13.52
CA SER A 201 -24.45 -1.52 13.33
C SER A 201 -24.40 -0.85 11.96
N GLN A 202 -25.58 -0.52 11.44
CA GLN A 202 -25.68 0.28 10.22
C GLN A 202 -25.03 1.66 10.43
N PRO A 203 -24.36 2.22 9.41
CA PRO A 203 -23.84 3.58 9.47
C PRO A 203 -24.95 4.57 9.81
N GLU A 204 -24.66 5.51 10.70
CA GLU A 204 -25.59 6.60 11.01
C GLU A 204 -25.66 7.58 9.84
N ASN A 205 -26.83 8.19 9.65
CA ASN A 205 -26.98 9.28 8.68
C ASN A 205 -26.42 10.55 9.33
N MET A 206 -25.20 10.91 8.96
CA MET A 206 -24.50 12.11 9.43
C MET A 206 -24.31 13.10 8.29
N SER A 207 -24.23 14.40 8.60
CA SER A 207 -23.70 15.38 7.66
C SER A 207 -22.21 15.11 7.40
N SER A 208 -21.65 15.70 6.34
CA SER A 208 -20.21 15.60 6.07
C SER A 208 -19.37 16.16 7.21
N GLU A 209 -19.81 17.25 7.85
CA GLU A 209 -19.07 17.85 8.97
C GLU A 209 -19.14 16.99 10.24
N GLU A 210 -20.30 16.38 10.52
CA GLU A 210 -20.48 15.46 11.65
C GLU A 210 -19.60 14.21 11.48
N LEU A 211 -19.56 13.66 10.26
CA LEU A 211 -18.73 12.51 9.94
C LEU A 211 -17.23 12.82 10.06
N GLU A 212 -16.80 13.99 9.59
CA GLU A 212 -15.41 14.43 9.69
C GLU A 212 -14.99 14.56 11.17
N ALA A 213 -15.83 15.21 12.00
CA ALA A 213 -15.57 15.35 13.43
C ALA A 213 -15.50 13.99 14.16
N GLU A 214 -16.41 13.06 13.84
CA GLU A 214 -16.41 11.70 14.40
C GLU A 214 -15.14 10.93 14.01
N ILE A 215 -14.75 10.99 12.73
CA ILE A 215 -13.52 10.35 12.23
C ILE A 215 -12.29 10.94 12.93
N ASP A 216 -12.21 12.26 13.08
CA ASP A 216 -11.09 12.91 13.75
C ASP A 216 -10.96 12.45 15.21
N GLY A 217 -12.08 12.34 15.92
CA GLY A 217 -12.12 11.79 17.28
C GLY A 217 -11.59 10.36 17.36
N ILE A 218 -12.07 9.48 16.46
CA ILE A 218 -11.65 8.09 16.39
C ILE A 218 -10.15 7.96 16.05
N ILE A 219 -9.66 8.78 15.12
CA ILE A 219 -8.24 8.75 14.71
C ILE A 219 -7.34 9.27 15.82
N GLN A 220 -7.79 10.24 16.62
CA GLN A 220 -7.03 10.70 17.78
C GLN A 220 -6.89 9.58 18.83
N GLU A 221 -7.99 8.91 19.17
CA GLU A 221 -8.00 7.77 20.09
C GLU A 221 -7.02 6.68 19.63
N TRP A 222 -7.05 6.31 18.35
CA TRP A 222 -6.12 5.33 17.76
C TRP A 222 -4.64 5.72 17.90
N ARG A 223 -4.32 7.00 17.74
CA ARG A 223 -2.94 7.50 17.90
C ARG A 223 -2.49 7.37 19.35
N GLU A 224 -3.32 7.77 20.30
CA GLU A 224 -3.04 7.71 21.73
C GLU A 224 -2.79 6.26 22.20
N GLU A 225 -3.63 5.31 21.77
CA GLU A 225 -3.45 3.88 22.07
C GLU A 225 -2.14 3.32 21.52
N LYS A 226 -1.79 3.66 20.28
CA LYS A 226 -0.55 3.21 19.65
C LYS A 226 0.69 3.80 20.30
N GLU A 227 0.64 5.06 20.69
CA GLU A 227 1.75 5.70 21.40
C GLU A 227 1.96 5.04 22.76
N ALA A 228 0.89 4.78 23.52
CA ALA A 228 0.95 4.05 24.78
C ALA A 228 1.56 2.65 24.62
N LEU A 229 1.13 1.88 23.61
CA LEU A 229 1.69 0.56 23.29
C LEU A 229 3.19 0.63 22.94
N THR A 230 3.58 1.66 22.20
CA THR A 230 4.98 1.87 21.79
C THR A 230 5.87 2.18 23.00
N VAL A 231 5.40 3.02 23.91
CA VAL A 231 6.09 3.33 25.18
C VAL A 231 6.24 2.07 26.04
N ILE A 232 5.17 1.29 26.21
CA ILE A 232 5.21 0.04 26.98
C ILE A 232 6.20 -0.96 26.37
N LYS A 233 6.24 -1.09 25.04
CA LYS A 233 7.18 -1.99 24.35
C LYS A 233 8.63 -1.58 24.61
N LYS A 234 8.95 -0.29 24.47
CA LYS A 234 10.30 0.24 24.75
C LYS A 234 10.71 0.04 26.21
N LEU A 235 9.79 0.29 27.15
CA LEU A 235 10.04 0.05 28.58
C LEU A 235 10.32 -1.43 28.88
N LYS A 236 9.59 -2.36 28.25
CA LYS A 236 9.84 -3.81 28.36
C LYS A 236 11.18 -4.25 27.78
N GLU A 237 11.65 -3.58 26.72
CA GLU A 237 12.97 -3.82 26.14
C GLU A 237 14.09 -3.30 27.04
N TRP A 238 13.88 -2.20 27.76
CA TRP A 238 14.85 -1.62 28.71
C TRP A 238 14.90 -2.32 30.07
N THR A 239 13.89 -3.11 30.40
CA THR A 239 13.77 -3.83 31.69
C THR A 239 14.08 -5.32 31.57
N LYS A 240 14.57 -5.77 30.41
CA LYS A 240 15.18 -7.07 30.19
C LYS A 240 16.70 -6.94 30.27
#